data_AF-A0A6C0KU20-F1
#
_entry.id   AF-A0A6C0KU20-F1
#
_cell.length_a   1.000
_cell.length_b   1.000
_cell.length_c   1.000
_cell.angle_alpha   90.00
_cell.angle_beta   90.00
_cell.angle_gamma   90.00
#
_symmetry.space_group_name_H-M   'P 1'
#
loop_
_entity.id
_entity.type
_entity.pdbx_description
1 polymer ?
#
loop_
_entity_poly.entity_id
_entity_poly.type
_entity_poly.pdbx_seq_one_letter_code
_entity_poly.pdbx_strand_id
1 'polypeptide(L)'
;MKYTLHHSCTWNGQQALPSEINVIHSHPQMAEFELLSMICALHGYVTAFDILTGAEQGSEKDSDLSAVQEAFQAYLHPKMPLSNYSGSDKRNKPLIDKKRSPIES
;
A
#
# COMPACT_ATOMS: atom_id res chain seq x y z
N MET A 1 -6.78 -13.10 -9.45
CA MET A 1 -7.86 -12.07 -9.46
C MET A 1 -7.54 -11.03 -10.53
N LYS A 2 -8.53 -10.33 -11.10
CA LYS A 2 -8.28 -9.29 -12.12
C LYS A 2 -8.63 -7.91 -11.57
N TYR A 3 -7.74 -6.94 -11.79
CA TYR A 3 -7.95 -5.54 -11.48
C TYR A 3 -7.95 -4.71 -12.75
N THR A 4 -8.88 -3.75 -12.83
CA THR A 4 -9.05 -2.88 -13.99
C THR A 4 -8.74 -1.44 -13.58
N LEU A 5 -8.05 -0.69 -14.44
CA LEU A 5 -7.80 0.73 -14.19
C LEU A 5 -9.08 1.52 -14.41
N HIS A 6 -9.66 2.09 -13.34
CA HIS A 6 -10.97 2.73 -13.39
C HIS A 6 -10.92 4.25 -13.63
N HIS A 7 -9.82 4.90 -13.28
CA HIS A 7 -9.65 6.34 -13.50
C HIS A 7 -8.20 6.69 -13.83
N SER A 8 -7.99 7.81 -14.50
CA SER A 8 -6.67 8.39 -14.71
C SER A 8 -6.09 8.86 -13.38
N CYS A 9 -4.79 8.63 -13.19
CA CYS A 9 -4.02 9.13 -12.06
C CYS A 9 -2.73 9.80 -12.55
N THR A 10 -2.08 10.52 -11.67
CA THR A 10 -0.77 11.09 -11.95
C THR A 10 0.26 9.97 -11.91
N TRP A 11 0.88 9.66 -13.06
CA TRP A 11 1.82 8.54 -13.16
C TRP A 11 3.15 8.99 -13.76
N ASN A 12 4.23 8.74 -13.04
CA ASN A 12 5.61 9.09 -13.40
C ASN A 12 6.56 7.88 -13.37
N GLY A 13 6.02 6.67 -13.41
CA GLY A 13 6.80 5.43 -13.41
C GLY A 13 7.50 5.13 -14.74
N GLN A 14 8.51 4.24 -14.69
CA GLN A 14 9.28 3.83 -15.85
C GLN A 14 8.45 3.17 -16.96
N GLN A 15 7.39 2.43 -16.58
CA GLN A 15 6.49 1.76 -17.52
C GLN A 15 5.07 2.29 -17.37
N ALA A 16 4.31 2.36 -18.47
CA ALA A 16 2.92 2.79 -18.43
C ALA A 16 2.05 1.83 -17.61
N LEU A 17 1.05 2.37 -16.92
CA LEU A 17 0.04 1.57 -16.23
C LEU A 17 -0.82 0.81 -17.25
N PRO A 18 -0.87 -0.53 -17.18
CA PRO A 18 -1.72 -1.32 -18.07
C PRO A 18 -3.20 -1.15 -17.71
N SER A 19 -4.11 -1.25 -18.69
CA SER A 19 -5.55 -1.15 -18.40
C SER A 19 -6.04 -2.26 -17.47
N GLU A 20 -5.36 -3.40 -17.44
CA GLU A 20 -5.69 -4.54 -16.60
C GLU A 20 -4.43 -5.19 -16.00
N ILE A 21 -4.54 -5.63 -14.75
CA ILE A 21 -3.53 -6.41 -14.04
C ILE A 21 -4.16 -7.71 -13.55
N ASN A 22 -3.55 -8.84 -13.92
CA ASN A 22 -3.97 -10.16 -13.46
C ASN A 22 -3.00 -10.64 -12.38
N VAL A 23 -3.53 -10.85 -11.17
CA VAL A 23 -2.77 -11.38 -10.05
C VAL A 23 -3.10 -12.86 -9.84
N ILE A 24 -2.19 -13.58 -9.18
CA ILE A 24 -2.26 -15.05 -9.06
C ILE A 24 -3.31 -15.43 -8.02
N HIS A 25 -3.28 -14.75 -6.87
CA HIS A 25 -4.13 -15.12 -5.75
C HIS A 25 -5.59 -14.69 -5.95
N SER A 26 -6.49 -15.45 -5.33
CA SER A 26 -7.92 -15.13 -5.23
C SER A 26 -8.29 -14.56 -3.86
N HIS A 27 -7.44 -14.75 -2.84
CA HIS A 27 -7.64 -14.16 -1.52
C HIS A 27 -7.38 -12.64 -1.59
N PRO A 28 -8.34 -11.78 -1.20
CA PRO A 28 -8.26 -10.33 -1.43
C PRO A 28 -6.98 -9.69 -0.93
N GLN A 29 -6.57 -9.98 0.31
CA GLN A 29 -5.39 -9.37 0.93
C GLN A 29 -4.09 -9.74 0.17
N MET A 30 -3.99 -10.98 -0.29
CA MET A 30 -2.82 -11.42 -1.07
C MET A 30 -2.84 -10.83 -2.49
N ALA A 31 -4.03 -10.79 -3.11
CA ALA A 31 -4.23 -10.22 -4.43
C ALA A 31 -3.90 -8.72 -4.46
N GLU A 32 -4.26 -7.98 -3.43
CA GLU A 32 -3.93 -6.55 -3.27
C GLU A 32 -2.43 -6.33 -3.06
N PHE A 33 -1.76 -7.21 -2.29
CA PHE A 33 -0.31 -7.13 -2.12
C PHE A 33 0.44 -7.41 -3.43
N GLU A 34 -0.04 -8.38 -4.22
CA GLU A 34 0.50 -8.66 -5.56
C GLU A 34 0.29 -7.47 -6.50
N LEU A 35 -0.89 -6.86 -6.49
CA LEU A 35 -1.19 -5.66 -7.27
C LEU A 35 -0.22 -4.52 -6.91
N LEU A 36 -0.04 -4.23 -5.62
CA LEU A 36 0.89 -3.20 -5.17
C LEU A 36 2.32 -3.50 -5.63
N SER A 37 2.74 -4.76 -5.51
CA SER A 37 4.07 -5.21 -5.94
C SER A 37 4.29 -4.99 -7.44
N MET A 38 3.28 -5.27 -8.27
CA MET A 38 3.34 -5.02 -9.71
C MET A 38 3.40 -3.52 -10.03
N ILE A 39 2.64 -2.68 -9.35
CA ILE A 39 2.68 -1.22 -9.55
C ILE A 39 4.05 -0.65 -9.17
N CYS A 40 4.61 -1.06 -8.03
CA CYS A 40 5.98 -0.69 -7.65
C CYS A 40 7.01 -1.12 -8.71
N ALA A 41 6.87 -2.34 -9.26
CA ALA A 41 7.74 -2.82 -10.34
C ALA A 41 7.59 -1.99 -11.64
N LEU A 42 6.38 -1.55 -11.99
CA LEU A 42 6.15 -0.65 -13.12
C LEU A 42 6.73 0.76 -12.86
N HIS A 43 6.70 1.22 -11.60
CA HIS A 43 7.30 2.49 -11.23
C HIS A 43 8.82 2.47 -11.39
N GLY A 44 9.46 1.39 -10.95
CA GLY A 44 10.91 1.15 -11.10
C GLY A 44 11.79 1.82 -10.04
N TYR A 45 11.30 2.88 -9.39
CA TYR A 45 12.05 3.60 -8.33
C TYR A 45 11.45 3.51 -6.92
N VAL A 46 10.22 2.99 -6.80
CA VAL A 46 9.51 2.87 -5.52
C VAL A 46 9.36 1.41 -5.19
N THR A 47 9.75 1.02 -3.99
CA THR A 47 9.53 -0.31 -3.44
C THR A 47 8.42 -0.29 -2.40
N ALA A 48 7.88 -1.47 -2.06
CA ALA A 48 6.94 -1.60 -0.95
C ALA A 48 7.54 -1.12 0.39
N PHE A 49 8.87 -1.24 0.55
CA PHE A 49 9.56 -0.74 1.75
C PHE A 49 9.52 0.79 1.82
N ASP A 50 9.70 1.47 0.69
CA ASP A 50 9.65 2.94 0.63
C ASP A 50 8.28 3.49 1.06
N ILE A 51 7.21 2.78 0.71
CA ILE A 51 5.84 3.12 1.15
C ILE A 51 5.71 3.03 2.67
N LEU A 52 6.34 2.05 3.31
CA LEU A 52 6.28 1.87 4.75
C LEU A 52 7.14 2.89 5.51
N THR A 53 8.28 3.28 4.94
CA THR A 53 9.18 4.26 5.57
C THR A 53 8.76 5.70 5.31
N GLY A 54 8.00 5.94 4.24
CA GLY A 54 7.64 7.27 3.79
C GLY A 54 8.80 8.03 3.16
N ALA A 55 8.55 9.31 2.88
CA ALA A 55 9.52 10.26 2.37
C ALA A 55 9.34 11.62 3.06
N GLU A 56 10.32 12.50 2.89
CA GLU A 56 10.20 13.90 3.31
C GLU A 56 9.18 14.62 2.41
N GLN A 57 8.27 15.37 3.02
CA GLN A 57 7.20 16.05 2.30
C GLN A 57 7.75 17.00 1.22
N GLY A 58 7.21 16.91 0.01
CA GLY A 58 7.62 17.76 -1.11
C GLY A 58 8.92 17.33 -1.80
N SER A 59 9.54 16.22 -1.39
CA SER A 59 10.65 15.61 -2.12
C SER A 59 10.17 14.90 -3.39
N GLU A 60 11.07 14.62 -4.34
CA GLU A 60 10.76 13.79 -5.51
C GLU A 60 10.22 12.42 -5.10
N LYS A 61 10.80 11.82 -4.05
CA LYS A 61 10.35 10.54 -3.50
C LYS A 61 8.92 10.62 -2.94
N ASP A 62 8.51 11.75 -2.36
CA ASP A 62 7.13 11.96 -1.89
C ASP A 62 6.14 12.02 -3.07
N SER A 63 6.54 12.65 -4.17
CA SER A 63 5.78 12.64 -5.43
C SER A 63 5.65 11.23 -6.01
N ASP A 64 6.75 10.47 -6.04
CA ASP A 64 6.77 9.09 -6.53
C ASP A 64 5.88 8.18 -5.67
N LEU A 65 5.97 8.32 -4.35
CA LEU A 65 5.10 7.57 -3.42
C LEU A 65 3.63 7.91 -3.63
N SER A 66 3.32 9.18 -3.86
CA SER A 66 1.96 9.65 -4.16
C SER A 66 1.44 9.04 -5.47
N ALA A 67 2.25 9.03 -6.53
CA ALA A 67 1.89 8.44 -7.82
C ALA A 67 1.60 6.93 -7.70
N VAL A 68 2.42 6.18 -6.96
CA VAL A 68 2.18 4.74 -6.70
C VAL A 68 0.90 4.51 -5.90
N GLN A 69 0.65 5.31 -4.87
CA GLN A 69 -0.56 5.19 -4.06
C GLN A 69 -1.82 5.55 -4.85
N GLU A 70 -1.78 6.61 -5.66
CA GLU A 70 -2.88 6.98 -6.56
C GLU A 70 -3.16 5.89 -7.58
N ALA A 71 -2.10 5.35 -8.22
CA ALA A 71 -2.22 4.25 -9.16
C ALA A 71 -2.86 3.02 -8.49
N PHE A 72 -2.42 2.64 -7.28
CA PHE A 72 -2.99 1.54 -6.53
C PHE A 72 -4.49 1.75 -6.26
N GLN A 73 -4.89 2.94 -5.82
CA GLN A 73 -6.31 3.30 -5.63
C GLN A 73 -7.10 3.34 -6.94
N ALA A 74 -6.44 3.57 -8.09
CA ALA A 74 -7.08 3.57 -9.39
C ALA A 74 -7.51 2.18 -9.88
N TYR A 75 -6.86 1.13 -9.38
CA TYR A 75 -7.22 -0.27 -9.62
C TYR A 75 -8.21 -0.86 -8.60
N LEU A 76 -8.31 -0.26 -7.40
CA LEU A 76 -9.24 -0.71 -6.35
C LEU A 76 -10.61 -0.06 -6.53
N HIS A 77 -11.58 -0.83 -7.05
CA HIS A 77 -12.97 -0.41 -7.15
C HIS A 77 -13.94 -1.46 -6.56
N PRO A 78 -14.94 -1.04 -5.75
CA PRO A 78 -15.17 0.33 -5.27
C PRO A 78 -14.07 0.78 -4.30
N LYS A 79 -13.84 2.10 -4.23
CA LYS A 79 -12.87 2.67 -3.27
C LYS A 79 -13.21 2.21 -1.86
N MET A 80 -12.19 1.91 -1.05
CA MET A 80 -12.41 1.59 0.36
C MET A 80 -13.09 2.77 1.06
N PRO A 81 -14.17 2.53 1.82
CA PRO A 81 -14.88 3.61 2.50
C PRO A 81 -14.01 4.22 3.61
N LEU A 82 -13.86 5.55 3.56
CA LEU A 82 -13.08 6.33 4.53
C LEU A 82 -13.58 6.17 5.98
N SER A 83 -14.82 5.73 6.18
CA SER A 83 -15.41 5.44 7.49
C SER A 83 -14.64 4.38 8.29
N ASN A 84 -13.83 3.55 7.63
CA ASN A 84 -13.03 2.51 8.27
C ASN A 84 -11.65 3.01 8.74
N TYR A 85 -11.27 4.26 8.41
CA TYR A 85 -10.00 4.86 8.80
C TYR A 85 -10.27 6.10 9.64
N SER A 86 -10.53 5.88 10.93
CA SER A 86 -10.54 7.00 11.87
C SER A 86 -9.14 7.15 12.46
N GLY A 87 -8.63 8.38 12.64
CA GLY A 87 -7.39 8.62 13.39
C GLY A 87 -7.42 8.12 14.85
N SER A 88 -8.58 7.61 15.28
CA SER A 88 -8.82 6.89 16.53
C SER A 88 -8.30 5.44 16.52
N ASP A 89 -7.96 4.87 15.36
CA ASP A 89 -7.21 3.61 15.28
C ASP A 89 -5.78 3.86 15.76
N LYS A 90 -5.66 3.88 17.08
CA LYS A 90 -4.39 3.92 17.78
C LYS A 90 -3.56 2.76 17.22
N ARG A 91 -2.53 3.10 16.44
CA ARG A 91 -1.38 2.22 16.19
C ARG A 91 -1.12 1.50 17.50
N ASN A 92 -1.40 0.18 17.56
CA ASN A 92 -1.30 -0.57 18.80
C ASN A 92 0.07 -0.26 19.38
N LYS A 93 0.10 0.49 20.49
CA LYS A 93 1.34 0.74 21.21
C LYS A 93 1.93 -0.64 21.47
N PRO A 94 3.25 -0.84 21.31
CA PRO A 94 3.86 -2.12 21.65
C PRO A 94 3.37 -2.51 23.04
N LEU A 95 2.80 -3.71 23.15
CA LEU A 95 2.45 -4.31 24.43
C LEU A 95 3.76 -4.38 25.21
N ILE A 96 4.02 -3.36 26.03
CA ILE A 96 5.05 -3.43 27.06
C ILE A 96 4.65 -4.62 27.92
N ASP A 97 5.46 -5.67 27.85
CA ASP A 97 5.32 -6.93 28.57
C ASP A 97 4.78 -6.69 29.98
N LYS A 98 3.48 -6.98 30.18
CA LYS A 98 2.90 -7.02 31.51
C LYS A 98 3.44 -8.25 32.23
N LYS A 99 4.46 -8.01 33.07
CA LYS A 99 4.86 -8.78 34.25
C LYS A 99 4.94 -10.30 34.03
N ARG A 100 6.14 -10.80 33.73
CA ARG A 100 6.54 -12.13 34.20
C ARG A 100 6.54 -12.11 35.73
N SER A 101 5.68 -12.89 36.36
CA SER A 101 5.77 -13.20 37.79
C SER A 101 7.11 -13.92 38.06
N PRO A 102 7.80 -13.65 39.19
CA PRO A 102 8.97 -14.42 39.55
C PRO A 102 8.55 -15.87 39.80
N ILE A 103 9.32 -16.82 39.26
CA ILE A 103 9.20 -18.23 39.62
C ILE A 103 9.81 -18.35 41.01
N GLU A 104 8.96 -18.60 42.03
CA GLU A 104 9.45 -19.00 43.35
C GLU A 104 10.13 -20.37 43.22
N SER A 105 11.34 -20.46 43.80
CA SER A 105 12.14 -21.68 43.89
C SER A 105 11.89 -22.41 45.20
#